data_AF-A0A060C541-F1
#
_entry.id   AF-A0A060C541-F1
#
_cell.length_a   1.000
_cell.length_b   1.000
_cell.length_c   1.000
_cell.angle_alpha   90.00
_cell.angle_beta   90.00
_cell.angle_gamma   90.00
#
_symmetry.space_group_name_H-M   'P 1'
#
loop_
_entity.id
_entity.type
_entity.pdbx_description
1 polymer ?
#
loop_
_entity_poly.entity_id
_entity_poly.type
_entity_poly.pdbx_seq_one_letter_code
_entity_poly.pdbx_strand_id
1 'polypeptide(L)'
;MPILLLVGQNYNQRIQYQTYDVTEQLKTNNILAITVANGWYKGTLGFIPQAERYGKKVAVIAQVKLDYEDGTSQIIATDETDWQVTEGALRMAEFYNGENYDSTY
;
A
#
# COMPACT_ATOMS: atom_id res chain seq x y z
N MET A 1 -13.10 -3.50 -1.71
CA MET A 1 -12.58 -4.49 -0.73
C MET A 1 -11.07 -4.29 -0.64
N PRO A 2 -10.51 -3.88 0.50
CA PRO A 2 -9.07 -3.76 0.65
C PRO A 2 -8.43 -5.16 0.61
N ILE A 3 -7.44 -5.33 -0.26
CA ILE A 3 -6.65 -6.56 -0.34
C ILE A 3 -5.49 -6.41 0.66
N LEU A 4 -5.28 -7.40 1.53
CA LEU A 4 -4.13 -7.43 2.41
C LEU A 4 -2.89 -7.82 1.59
N LEU A 5 -2.07 -6.83 1.25
CA LEU A 5 -0.96 -7.01 0.30
C LEU A 5 0.28 -7.69 0.93
N LEU A 6 0.41 -7.71 2.27
CA LEU A 6 1.57 -8.33 2.94
C LEU A 6 1.17 -9.17 4.15
N VAL A 7 1.57 -10.44 4.11
CA VAL A 7 1.43 -11.41 5.21
C VAL A 7 2.63 -11.25 6.16
N GLY A 8 2.47 -11.57 7.45
CA GLY A 8 3.54 -11.44 8.44
C GLY A 8 4.83 -12.17 8.03
N GLN A 9 5.92 -11.42 7.87
CA GLN A 9 7.27 -11.88 7.51
C GLN A 9 8.32 -11.07 8.28
N ASN A 10 9.59 -11.48 8.19
CA ASN A 10 10.69 -10.63 8.64
C ASN A 10 11.05 -9.59 7.58
N TYR A 11 10.48 -8.39 7.71
CA TYR A 11 10.67 -7.28 6.75
C TYR A 11 12.13 -6.82 6.60
N ASN A 12 12.99 -7.08 7.58
CA ASN A 12 14.42 -6.76 7.50
C ASN A 12 15.22 -7.74 6.61
N GLN A 13 14.64 -8.89 6.28
CA GLN A 13 15.29 -9.92 5.46
C GLN A 13 14.65 -10.03 4.09
N ARG A 14 13.32 -9.88 4.01
CA ARG A 14 12.57 -10.06 2.78
C ARG A 14 11.29 -9.26 2.80
N ILE A 15 11.04 -8.57 1.69
CA ILE A 15 9.76 -7.96 1.37
C ILE A 15 9.22 -8.68 0.15
N GLN A 16 7.99 -9.19 0.23
CA GLN A 16 7.30 -9.76 -0.93
C GLN A 16 6.62 -8.63 -1.69
N TYR A 17 6.46 -8.78 -3.00
CA TYR A 17 5.67 -7.86 -3.82
C TYR A 17 4.64 -8.67 -4.60
N GLN A 18 3.64 -7.98 -5.13
CA GLN A 18 2.59 -8.57 -5.93
C GLN A 18 2.60 -7.94 -7.31
N THR A 19 2.19 -8.73 -8.30
CA THR A 19 2.03 -8.29 -9.68
C THR A 19 0.61 -8.61 -10.11
N TYR A 20 -0.02 -7.63 -10.72
CA TYR A 20 -1.38 -7.74 -11.24
C TYR A 20 -1.34 -7.27 -12.69
N ASP A 21 -2.02 -8.00 -13.57
CA ASP A 21 -2.34 -7.47 -14.90
C ASP A 21 -3.46 -6.44 -14.74
N VAL A 22 -3.16 -5.20 -15.13
CA VAL A 22 -4.10 -4.07 -15.04
C VAL A 22 -4.60 -3.59 -16.41
N THR A 23 -4.33 -4.34 -17.47
CA THR A 23 -4.55 -3.92 -18.87
C THR A 23 -6.00 -3.54 -19.11
N GLU A 24 -6.96 -4.34 -18.63
CA GLU A 24 -8.39 -4.14 -18.84
C GLU A 24 -8.99 -2.99 -17.99
N GLN A 25 -8.29 -2.52 -16.95
CA GLN A 25 -8.75 -1.41 -16.12
C GLN A 25 -8.29 -0.03 -16.64
N LEU A 26 -7.36 0.01 -17.59
CA LEU A 26 -6.81 1.25 -18.13
C LEU A 26 -7.85 2.04 -18.94
N LYS A 27 -7.86 3.36 -18.71
CA LYS A 27 -8.64 4.35 -19.45
C LYS A 27 -7.72 5.42 -20.04
N THR A 28 -8.27 6.40 -20.76
CA THR A 28 -7.49 7.55 -21.26
C THR A 28 -6.86 8.36 -20.12
N ASN A 29 -7.58 8.50 -18.99
CA ASN A 29 -7.10 9.15 -17.78
C ASN A 29 -7.27 8.20 -16.61
N ASN A 30 -6.21 7.98 -15.84
CA ASN A 30 -6.19 7.03 -14.72
C ASN A 30 -5.68 7.71 -13.45
N ILE A 31 -6.11 7.18 -12.31
CA ILE A 31 -5.57 7.53 -10.99
C ILE A 31 -5.13 6.23 -10.34
N LEU A 32 -3.86 6.17 -9.92
CA LEU A 32 -3.36 5.11 -9.06
C LEU A 32 -3.45 5.61 -7.61
N ALA A 33 -4.27 4.96 -6.79
CA ALA A 33 -4.41 5.27 -5.37
C ALA A 33 -4.13 4.02 -4.55
N ILE A 34 -3.38 4.19 -3.45
CA ILE A 34 -2.96 3.10 -2.57
C ILE A 34 -3.26 3.51 -1.14
N THR A 35 -4.10 2.74 -0.44
CA THR A 35 -4.35 2.91 0.99
C THR A 35 -3.35 2.07 1.77
N VAL A 36 -2.71 2.67 2.77
CA VAL A 36 -1.64 2.04 3.57
C VAL A 36 -2.04 2.02 5.03
N ALA A 37 -2.00 0.84 5.64
CA ALA A 37 -2.25 0.63 7.06
C ALA A 37 -0.97 0.20 7.78
N ASN A 38 -0.98 0.27 9.13
CA ASN A 38 0.17 -0.07 9.96
C ASN A 38 0.61 -1.55 9.80
N GLY A 39 -0.36 -2.46 9.63
CA GLY A 39 -0.13 -3.87 9.38
C GLY A 39 0.81 -4.53 10.39
N TRP A 40 1.53 -5.58 9.97
CA TRP A 40 2.48 -6.28 10.86
C TRP A 40 3.79 -5.50 11.05
N TYR A 41 4.01 -4.50 10.19
CA TYR A 41 5.24 -3.73 10.15
C TYR A 41 5.32 -2.74 11.32
N LYS A 42 4.24 -1.98 11.53
CA LYS A 42 4.15 -0.92 12.54
C LYS A 42 3.06 -1.17 13.59
N GLY A 43 2.05 -1.98 13.29
CA GLY A 43 0.88 -2.18 14.15
C GLY A 43 1.22 -2.78 15.52
N THR A 44 0.28 -2.67 16.45
CA THR A 44 0.45 -3.23 17.81
C THR A 44 0.17 -4.73 17.81
N LEU A 45 1.17 -5.54 18.16
CA LEU A 45 1.12 -6.98 18.02
C LEU A 45 1.67 -7.73 19.23
N GLY A 46 1.33 -9.03 19.32
CA GLY A 46 1.84 -9.97 20.33
C GLY A 46 1.04 -10.01 21.62
N PHE A 47 1.34 -11.02 22.45
CA PHE A 47 0.73 -11.20 23.78
C PHE A 47 1.08 -10.07 24.75
N ILE A 48 2.30 -9.54 24.64
CA ILE A 48 2.69 -8.26 25.24
C ILE A 48 2.60 -7.24 24.10
N PRO A 49 1.63 -6.33 24.13
CA PRO A 49 1.41 -5.39 23.03
C PRO A 49 2.65 -4.54 22.77
N GLN A 50 3.23 -4.69 21.58
CA GLN A 50 4.34 -3.87 21.12
C GLN A 50 4.05 -3.36 19.70
N ALA A 51 4.10 -2.04 19.55
CA ALA A 51 4.00 -1.37 18.25
C ALA A 51 5.39 -1.19 17.62
N GLU A 52 5.40 -0.75 16.36
CA GLU A 52 6.60 -0.27 15.65
C GLU A 52 7.74 -1.29 15.53
N ARG A 53 7.40 -2.59 15.49
CA ARG A 53 8.37 -3.70 15.53
C ARG A 53 9.46 -3.59 14.45
N TYR A 54 9.10 -3.16 13.25
CA TYR A 54 10.02 -3.05 12.11
C TYR A 54 10.32 -1.59 11.74
N GLY A 55 9.46 -0.65 12.13
CA GLY A 55 9.70 0.78 11.91
C GLY A 55 8.56 1.68 12.35
N LYS A 56 8.86 2.98 12.38
CA LYS A 56 7.96 4.04 12.87
C LYS A 56 7.02 4.63 11.80
N LYS A 57 7.34 4.42 10.53
CA LYS A 57 6.58 4.94 9.39
C LYS A 57 6.28 3.83 8.40
N VAL A 58 5.07 3.79 7.90
CA VAL A 58 4.69 2.93 6.77
C VAL A 58 5.19 3.56 5.47
N ALA A 59 5.39 2.72 4.46
CA ALA A 59 5.85 3.14 3.15
C ALA A 59 5.20 2.26 2.08
N VAL A 60 5.19 2.75 0.84
CA VAL A 60 4.74 2.02 -0.35
C VAL A 60 5.86 2.04 -1.37
N ILE A 61 6.04 0.89 -2.02
CA ILE A 61 6.76 0.79 -3.28
C ILE A 61 5.79 0.24 -4.31
N ALA A 62 5.59 0.97 -5.39
CA ALA A 62 4.73 0.53 -6.49
C ALA A 62 5.34 0.96 -7.83
N GLN A 63 5.09 0.15 -8.85
CA GLN A 63 5.51 0.41 -10.21
C GLN A 63 4.43 -0.10 -11.17
N VAL A 64 4.03 0.75 -12.11
CA VAL A 64 3.20 0.38 -13.27
C VAL A 64 4.10 0.46 -14.49
N LYS A 65 4.17 -0.65 -15.23
CA LYS A 65 4.81 -0.69 -16.55
C LYS A 65 3.69 -0.70 -17.59
N LEU A 66 3.71 0.28 -18.49
CA LEU A 66 2.83 0.37 -19.64
C LEU A 66 3.62 -0.06 -20.87
N ASP A 67 3.08 -1.02 -21.61
CA ASP A 67 3.61 -1.44 -22.90
C ASP A 67 2.61 -0.99 -23.98
N TYR A 68 3.07 -0.21 -24.95
CA TYR A 68 2.25 0.40 -25.99
C TYR A 68 2.29 -0.42 -27.28
N GLU A 69 1.26 -0.27 -28.13
CA GLU A 69 1.14 -1.00 -29.40
C GLU A 69 2.27 -0.69 -30.39
N ASP A 70 2.89 0.49 -30.28
CA ASP A 70 4.05 0.89 -31.09
C ASP A 70 5.37 0.24 -30.63
N GLY A 71 5.32 -0.58 -29.58
CA GLY A 71 6.45 -1.30 -29.01
C GLY A 71 7.26 -0.50 -27.99
N THR A 72 6.86 0.74 -27.68
CA THR A 72 7.48 1.53 -26.60
C THR A 72 6.92 1.14 -25.23
N SER A 73 7.62 1.54 -24.17
CA SER A 73 7.17 1.33 -22.79
C SER A 73 7.36 2.57 -21.93
N GLN A 74 6.51 2.72 -20.92
CA GLN A 74 6.64 3.72 -19.88
C GLN A 74 6.60 3.07 -18.50
N ILE A 75 7.36 3.62 -17.55
CA ILE A 75 7.31 3.25 -16.15
C ILE A 75 6.79 4.43 -15.34
N ILE A 76 5.79 4.17 -14.49
CA ILE A 76 5.30 5.09 -13.48
C ILE A 76 5.56 4.43 -12.13
N ALA A 77 6.37 5.04 -11.28
CA ALA A 77 6.78 4.46 -10.00
C ALA A 77 6.50 5.43 -8.84
N THR A 78 6.50 4.88 -7.62
CA THR A 78 6.52 5.71 -6.41
C THR A 78 7.79 6.55 -6.33
N ASP A 79 7.64 7.85 -6.10
CA ASP A 79 8.72 8.80 -5.91
C ASP A 79 8.36 9.84 -4.82
N GLU A 80 9.23 10.83 -4.62
CA GLU A 80 9.05 11.88 -3.60
C GLU A 80 8.40 13.17 -4.12
N THR A 81 8.23 13.33 -5.44
CA THR A 81 7.87 14.63 -6.06
C THR A 81 6.48 14.65 -6.69
N ASP A 82 6.04 13.53 -7.25
CA ASP A 82 4.82 13.43 -8.07
C ASP A 82 3.68 12.69 -7.35
N TRP A 83 3.90 12.32 -6.08
CA TRP A 83 2.91 11.65 -5.23
C TRP A 83 2.32 12.60 -4.18
N GLN A 84 1.00 12.57 -4.07
CA GLN A 84 0.27 13.25 -3.00
C GLN A 84 -0.15 12.24 -1.94
N VAL A 85 -0.02 12.63 -0.67
CA VAL A 85 -0.45 11.83 0.47
C VAL A 85 -1.58 12.56 1.17
N THR A 86 -2.69 11.85 1.39
CA THR A 86 -3.84 12.36 2.13
C THR A 86 -4.32 11.31 3.12
N GLU A 87 -5.00 11.76 4.16
CA GLU A 87 -5.82 10.88 4.97
C GLU A 87 -7.09 10.50 4.21
N GLY A 88 -7.77 9.45 4.66
CA GLY A 88 -9.07 9.03 4.15
C GLY A 88 -10.04 8.73 5.29
N ALA A 89 -11.24 8.25 4.93
CA ALA A 89 -12.26 7.80 5.87
C ALA A 89 -11.76 6.70 6.83
N LEU A 90 -10.75 5.94 6.44
CA LEU A 90 -10.06 4.97 7.29
C LEU A 90 -9.14 5.67 8.29
N ARG A 91 -9.58 5.81 9.55
CA ARG A 91 -8.85 6.56 10.60
C ARG A 91 -7.89 5.71 11.42
N MET A 92 -8.18 4.42 11.54
CA MET A 92 -7.35 3.45 12.22
C MET A 92 -7.57 2.09 11.57
N ALA A 93 -6.48 1.33 11.34
CA ALA A 93 -6.55 -0.05 10.87
C ALA A 93 -5.45 -0.88 11.53
N GLU A 94 -5.84 -1.76 12.45
CA GLU A 94 -4.97 -2.58 13.28
C GLU A 94 -5.49 -4.03 13.30
N PHE A 95 -4.58 -5.02 13.30
CA PHE A 95 -5.02 -6.42 13.33
C PHE A 95 -5.72 -6.80 14.63
N TYR A 96 -5.27 -6.29 15.77
CA TYR A 96 -5.80 -6.68 17.07
C TYR A 96 -6.91 -5.74 17.57
N ASN A 97 -6.87 -4.47 17.15
CA ASN A 97 -7.81 -3.43 17.61
C ASN A 97 -8.88 -3.08 16.58
N GLY A 98 -8.90 -3.77 15.44
CA GLY A 98 -9.90 -3.57 14.39
C GLY A 98 -9.69 -2.29 13.60
N GLU A 99 -10.80 -1.72 13.12
CA GLU A 99 -10.82 -0.60 12.20
C GLU A 99 -11.78 0.49 12.67
N ASN A 100 -11.36 1.76 12.58
CA ASN A 100 -12.24 2.92 12.73
C ASN A 100 -12.44 3.59 11.37
N TYR A 101 -13.68 3.62 10.90
CA TYR A 101 -14.06 4.22 9.63
C TYR A 101 -15.04 5.38 9.86
N ASP A 102 -14.68 6.56 9.39
CA ASP A 102 -15.51 7.76 9.41
C ASP A 102 -16.01 8.05 8.00
N SER A 103 -17.27 7.70 7.74
CA SER A 103 -17.90 7.89 6.44
C SER A 103 -18.23 9.36 6.12
N THR A 104 -17.98 10.29 7.05
CA THR A 104 -18.29 11.72 6.90
C THR A 104 -17.07 12.56 6.54
N TYR A 105 -15.90 11.94 6.44
CA TYR A 105 -14.67 12.60 5.96
C TYR A 105 -14.78 13.11 4.53
#